data_AF-A0A440V0J7-F1
#
_entry.id   AF-A0A440V0J7-F1
#
_cell.length_a   1.000
_cell.length_b   1.000
_cell.length_c   1.000
_cell.angle_alpha   90.00
_cell.angle_beta   90.00
_cell.angle_gamma   90.00
#
_symmetry.space_group_name_H-M   'P 1'
#
loop_
_entity.id
_entity.type
_entity.pdbx_description
1 polymer ?
#
loop_
_entity_poly.entity_id
_entity_poly.type
_entity_poly.pdbx_seq_one_letter_code
_entity_poly.pdbx_strand_id
1 'polypeptide(L)'
;MTATSIIKASRGRASGKTHQVAKAPALAVALEDARQAGLLDGERTEHLSFRAPKALIEAAKRESGIESPTDLGILALATLAQPDPVASFLKRTQGSLGAGHELDF
;
A
#
# COMPACT_ATOMS: atom_id res chain seq x y z
N MET A 1 -47.35 -15.42 37.68
CA MET A 1 -47.25 -14.22 36.82
C MET A 1 -46.25 -13.30 37.52
N THR A 2 -45.05 -12.97 37.07
CA THR A 2 -44.29 -13.19 35.83
C THR A 2 -42.81 -12.99 36.23
N ALA A 3 -41.89 -13.79 35.70
CA ALA A 3 -40.47 -13.81 36.09
C ALA A 3 -39.67 -12.63 35.54
N THR A 4 -38.79 -12.05 36.36
CA THR A 4 -37.78 -11.05 35.97
C THR A 4 -36.54 -11.76 35.43
N SER A 5 -36.26 -11.63 34.14
CA SER A 5 -35.00 -12.09 33.54
C SER A 5 -34.10 -10.89 33.24
N ILE A 6 -32.94 -10.87 33.90
CA ILE A 6 -31.88 -9.87 33.72
C ILE A 6 -30.93 -10.43 32.65
N ILE A 7 -30.90 -9.79 31.47
CA ILE A 7 -30.05 -10.24 30.36
C ILE A 7 -28.60 -9.77 30.62
N LYS A 8 -27.70 -10.74 30.80
CA LYS A 8 -26.27 -10.55 30.96
C LYS A 8 -25.62 -10.39 29.58
N ALA A 9 -25.26 -9.17 29.20
CA ALA A 9 -24.50 -8.91 27.98
C ALA A 9 -23.04 -9.38 28.15
N SER A 10 -22.64 -10.34 27.31
CA SER A 10 -21.30 -10.88 27.24
C SER A 10 -20.35 -9.86 26.58
N ARG A 11 -19.27 -9.52 27.28
CA ARG A 11 -18.15 -8.74 26.72
C ARG A 11 -17.39 -9.58 25.70
N GLY A 12 -17.66 -9.36 24.42
CA GLY A 12 -16.80 -9.79 23.33
C GLY A 12 -15.52 -8.96 23.34
N ARG A 13 -14.38 -9.59 23.63
CA ARG A 13 -13.05 -8.98 23.44
C ARG A 13 -12.75 -8.96 21.94
N ALA A 14 -12.94 -7.81 21.31
CA ALA A 14 -12.41 -7.56 19.97
C ALA A 14 -10.89 -7.32 20.09
N SER A 15 -10.13 -8.38 19.79
CA SER A 15 -8.67 -8.31 19.68
C SER A 15 -8.31 -7.55 18.40
N GLY A 16 -7.98 -6.26 18.55
CA GLY A 16 -7.45 -5.44 17.48
C GLY A 16 -6.07 -5.93 17.07
N LYS A 17 -6.01 -6.87 16.12
CA LYS A 17 -4.77 -7.15 15.39
C LYS A 17 -4.49 -5.95 14.50
N THR A 18 -3.57 -5.08 14.93
CA THR A 18 -2.86 -4.18 14.02
C THR A 18 -2.30 -5.01 12.88
N HIS A 19 -2.96 -4.93 11.73
CA HIS A 19 -2.42 -5.43 10.48
C HIS A 19 -1.16 -4.62 10.19
N GLN A 20 -0.01 -5.17 10.56
CA GLN A 20 1.25 -4.72 9.97
C GLN A 20 1.09 -4.96 8.48
N VAL A 21 0.84 -3.88 7.75
CA VAL A 21 0.83 -3.89 6.28
C VAL A 21 2.24 -4.35 5.92
N ALA A 22 2.35 -5.62 5.54
CA ALA A 22 3.60 -6.14 5.00
C ALA A 22 4.01 -5.16 3.90
N LYS A 23 5.25 -4.68 3.95
CA LYS A 23 5.78 -3.60 3.09
C LYS A 23 6.30 -4.12 1.74
N ALA A 24 6.74 -5.38 1.72
CA ALA A 24 7.17 -6.11 0.52
C ALA A 24 6.09 -6.40 -0.57
N PRO A 25 4.79 -6.63 -0.27
CA PRO A 25 3.80 -6.98 -1.27
C PRO A 25 3.43 -5.81 -2.19
N ALA A 26 3.50 -4.55 -1.74
CA ALA A 26 3.18 -3.41 -2.59
C ALA A 26 4.12 -3.30 -3.81
N LEU A 27 5.39 -3.69 -3.62
CA LEU A 27 6.40 -3.70 -4.67
C LEU A 27 6.17 -4.80 -5.70
N ALA A 28 5.88 -6.00 -5.22
CA ALA A 28 5.60 -7.16 -6.07
C ALA A 28 4.32 -6.95 -6.89
N VAL A 29 3.31 -6.29 -6.28
CA VAL A 29 2.08 -5.90 -6.96
C VAL A 29 2.37 -4.89 -8.07
N ALA A 30 3.15 -3.83 -7.82
CA ALA A 30 3.47 -2.84 -8.85
C ALA A 30 4.22 -3.43 -10.07
N LEU A 31 5.13 -4.38 -9.84
CA LEU A 31 5.83 -5.06 -10.94
C LEU A 31 4.92 -6.06 -11.68
N GLU A 32 4.02 -6.73 -10.97
CA GLU A 32 3.01 -7.62 -11.58
C GLU A 32 2.01 -6.82 -12.43
N ASP A 33 1.55 -5.67 -11.93
CA ASP A 33 0.65 -4.78 -12.67
C ASP A 33 1.31 -4.27 -13.96
N ALA A 34 2.61 -3.89 -13.89
CA ALA A 34 3.40 -3.48 -15.04
C ALA A 34 3.62 -4.59 -16.05
N ARG A 35 3.79 -5.83 -15.58
CA ARG A 35 3.83 -7.01 -16.44
C ARG A 35 2.49 -7.24 -17.12
N GLN A 36 1.38 -7.16 -16.39
CA GLN A 36 0.03 -7.35 -16.95
C GLN A 36 -0.34 -6.27 -17.97
N ALA A 37 0.17 -5.05 -17.80
CA ALA A 37 0.03 -3.98 -18.79
C ALA A 37 1.00 -4.07 -19.97
N GLY A 38 1.87 -5.07 -20.02
CA GLY A 38 2.87 -5.25 -21.07
C GLY A 38 3.96 -4.18 -21.09
N LEU A 39 4.11 -3.41 -20.01
CA LEU A 39 5.12 -2.34 -19.90
C LEU A 39 6.53 -2.88 -19.69
N LEU A 40 6.63 -4.15 -19.30
CA LEU A 40 7.89 -4.88 -19.13
C LEU A 40 8.17 -5.82 -20.32
N ASP A 41 7.28 -5.86 -21.31
CA ASP A 41 7.41 -6.72 -22.49
C ASP A 41 8.22 -6.00 -23.58
N GLY A 42 9.29 -6.64 -24.03
CA GLY A 42 10.14 -6.13 -25.11
C GLY A 42 11.62 -6.03 -24.74
N GLU A 43 12.42 -5.64 -25.72
CA GLU A 43 13.85 -5.44 -25.52
C GLU A 43 14.12 -4.15 -24.73
N ARG A 44 15.13 -4.19 -23.85
CA ARG A 44 15.57 -3.03 -23.07
C ARG A 44 16.40 -2.09 -23.95
N THR A 45 15.75 -1.31 -24.81
CA THR A 45 16.41 -0.50 -25.84
C THR A 45 16.81 0.90 -25.37
N GLU A 46 16.13 1.45 -24.36
CA GLU A 46 16.33 2.82 -23.90
C GLU A 46 17.25 2.92 -22.68
N HIS A 47 18.29 3.77 -22.77
CA HIS A 47 19.23 4.02 -21.67
C HIS A 47 18.88 5.31 -20.92
N LEU A 48 18.50 5.20 -19.65
CA LEU A 48 18.21 6.34 -18.79
C LEU A 48 19.34 6.56 -17.77
N SER A 49 20.00 7.72 -17.84
CA SER A 49 21.05 8.13 -16.92
C SER A 49 20.68 9.45 -16.24
N PHE A 50 20.70 9.48 -14.91
CA PHE A 50 20.47 10.69 -14.13
C PHE A 50 21.27 10.71 -12.84
N ARG A 51 21.45 11.91 -12.28
CA ARG A 51 22.06 12.11 -10.97
C ARG A 51 20.95 12.21 -9.93
N ALA A 52 21.07 11.43 -8.85
CA ALA A 52 20.17 11.50 -7.71
C ALA A 52 20.96 11.65 -6.41
N PRO A 53 20.40 12.31 -5.38
CA PRO A 53 21.00 12.37 -4.06
C PRO A 53 21.20 10.97 -3.47
N LYS A 54 22.38 10.70 -2.90
CA LYS A 54 22.70 9.39 -2.30
C LYS A 54 21.69 8.97 -1.25
N ALA A 55 21.24 9.91 -0.41
CA ALA A 55 20.25 9.65 0.64
C ALA A 55 18.93 9.11 0.08
N LEU A 56 18.50 9.59 -1.10
CA LEU A 56 17.29 9.14 -1.76
C LEU A 56 17.47 7.72 -2.32
N ILE A 57 18.62 7.43 -2.93
CA ILE A 57 18.93 6.10 -3.45
C ILE A 57 18.94 5.08 -2.31
N GLU A 58 19.62 5.35 -1.20
CA GLU A 58 19.69 4.44 -0.06
C GLU A 58 18.32 4.20 0.59
N ALA A 59 17.51 5.25 0.74
CA ALA A 59 16.14 5.11 1.25
C ALA A 59 15.29 4.23 0.32
N ALA A 60 15.38 4.45 -0.99
CA ALA A 60 14.64 3.68 -1.98
C ALA A 60 15.10 2.22 -2.04
N LYS A 61 16.40 1.93 -1.93
CA LYS A 61 16.93 0.56 -1.83
C LYS A 61 16.46 -0.14 -0.57
N ARG A 62 16.50 0.54 0.58
CA ARG A 62 15.99 -0.02 1.85
C ARG A 62 14.50 -0.32 1.78
N GLU A 63 13.73 0.55 1.13
CA GLU A 63 12.28 0.39 1.01
C GLU A 63 11.90 -0.74 0.03
N SER A 64 12.59 -0.82 -1.10
CA SER A 64 12.32 -1.79 -2.15
C SER A 64 12.99 -3.15 -1.93
N GLY A 65 14.05 -3.22 -1.14
CA GLY A 65 14.92 -4.39 -1.05
C GLY A 65 15.76 -4.64 -2.31
N ILE A 66 15.75 -3.72 -3.28
CA ILE A 66 16.49 -3.85 -4.54
C ILE A 66 17.88 -3.24 -4.37
N GLU A 67 18.92 -4.01 -4.66
CA GLU A 67 20.31 -3.52 -4.61
C GLU A 67 20.76 -2.89 -5.93
N SER A 68 20.20 -3.38 -7.04
CA SER A 68 20.50 -3.00 -8.42
C SER A 68 19.87 -1.64 -8.79
N PRO A 69 20.68 -0.63 -9.17
CA PRO A 69 20.15 0.66 -9.61
C PRO A 69 19.22 0.57 -10.82
N THR A 70 19.49 -0.38 -11.73
CA THR A 70 18.67 -0.62 -12.92
C THR A 70 17.27 -1.09 -12.54
N ASP A 71 17.18 -2.10 -11.66
CA ASP A 71 15.90 -2.65 -11.24
C ASP A 71 15.12 -1.63 -10.39
N LEU A 72 15.84 -0.81 -9.60
CA LEU A 72 15.24 0.30 -8.87
C LEU A 72 14.65 1.35 -9.81
N GLY A 73 15.33 1.64 -10.92
CA GLY A 73 14.84 2.54 -11.97
C GLY A 73 13.59 1.99 -12.66
N ILE A 74 13.61 0.70 -13.05
CA ILE A 74 12.46 0.04 -13.67
C ILE A 74 11.25 0.07 -12.74
N LEU A 75 11.45 -0.23 -11.45
CA LEU A 75 10.39 -0.13 -10.45
C LEU A 75 9.83 1.29 -10.34
N ALA A 76 10.69 2.30 -10.27
CA ALA A 76 10.26 3.69 -10.17
C ALA A 76 9.41 4.10 -11.38
N LEU A 77 9.80 3.65 -12.58
CA LEU A 77 9.03 3.89 -13.80
C LEU A 77 7.70 3.13 -13.80
N ALA A 78 7.69 1.86 -13.38
CA ALA A 78 6.48 1.05 -13.29
C ALA A 78 5.45 1.67 -12.33
N THR A 79 5.88 2.07 -11.13
CA THR A 79 5.01 2.70 -10.12
C THR A 79 4.47 4.06 -10.55
N LEU A 80 5.21 4.79 -11.40
CA LEU A 80 4.74 6.06 -11.98
C LEU A 80 3.76 5.84 -13.14
N ALA A 81 4.02 4.84 -13.98
CA ALA A 81 3.18 4.50 -15.14
C ALA A 81 1.84 3.87 -14.74
N GLN A 82 1.83 3.06 -13.68
CA GLN A 82 0.64 2.47 -13.08
C GLN A 82 0.53 2.87 -11.60
N PRO A 83 -0.03 4.05 -11.32
CA PRO A 83 -0.38 4.41 -9.96
C PRO A 83 -1.50 3.47 -9.45
N ASP A 84 -1.39 3.07 -8.19
CA ASP A 84 -2.35 2.17 -7.54
C ASP A 84 -3.81 2.65 -7.73
N PRO A 85 -4.69 1.86 -8.37
CA PRO A 85 -6.09 2.21 -8.57
C PRO A 85 -6.86 2.31 -7.24
N VAL A 86 -6.43 1.59 -6.19
CA VAL A 86 -7.05 1.64 -4.86
C VAL A 86 -6.87 3.02 -4.24
N ALA A 87 -5.70 3.64 -4.36
CA ALA A 87 -5.47 5.00 -3.86
C ALA A 87 -6.43 6.01 -4.50
N SER A 88 -6.71 5.86 -5.80
CA SER A 88 -7.67 6.71 -6.51
C SER A 88 -9.11 6.44 -6.07
N PHE A 89 -9.47 5.17 -5.88
CA PHE A 89 -10.78 4.77 -5.38
C PHE A 89 -11.05 5.29 -3.96
N LEU A 90 -10.09 5.15 -3.05
CA LEU A 90 -10.20 5.64 -1.67
C LEU A 90 -10.30 7.16 -1.62
N LYS A 91 -9.53 7.89 -2.44
CA LYS A 91 -9.69 9.35 -2.57
C LYS A 91 -11.08 9.75 -3.03
N ARG A 92 -11.69 8.99 -3.95
CA ARG A 92 -13.06 9.24 -4.43
C ARG A 92 -14.11 8.90 -3.40
N THR A 93 -13.91 7.83 -2.65
CA THR A 93 -14.89 7.27 -1.72
C THR A 93 -14.68 7.69 -0.27
N GLN A 94 -13.70 8.56 0.01
CA GLN A 94 -13.47 9.08 1.35
C GLN A 94 -14.74 9.75 1.89
N GLY A 95 -15.21 9.27 3.03
CA GLY A 95 -16.28 9.89 3.80
C GLY A 95 -15.70 10.66 4.98
N SER A 96 -16.22 11.86 5.25
CA SER A 96 -15.92 12.55 6.50
C SER A 96 -16.87 12.04 7.58
N LEU A 97 -16.32 11.51 8.66
CA LEU A 97 -17.09 11.29 9.89
C LEU A 97 -17.43 12.67 10.45
N GLY A 98 -18.73 12.99 10.58
CA GLY A 98 -19.20 14.26 11.12
C GLY A 98 -18.81 14.45 12.59
N ALA A 99 -18.91 15.68 13.09
CA ALA A 99 -18.46 16.09 14.43
C ALA A 99 -19.09 15.33 15.62
N GLY A 100 -20.10 14.48 15.39
CA GLY A 100 -20.74 13.63 16.39
C GLY A 100 -20.10 12.24 16.54
N HIS A 101 -19.04 11.93 15.80
CA HIS A 101 -18.34 10.65 15.92
C HIS A 101 -17.09 10.81 16.79
N GLU A 102 -17.19 10.30 18.01
CA GLU A 102 -16.05 10.13 18.92
C GLU A 102 -15.44 8.76 18.65
N LEU A 103 -14.13 8.73 18.38
CA LEU A 103 -13.38 7.47 18.27
C LEU A 103 -12.98 7.06 19.67
N ASP A 104 -13.45 5.91 20.14
CA ASP A 104 -12.99 5.33 21.40
C ASP A 104 -11.51 4.91 21.21
N PHE A 105 -10.60 5.55 21.96
CA PHE A 105 -9.16 5.26 22.00
C PHE A 105 -8.79 4.40 23.20
#